data_AF-A0A8J7UEC0-F1
#
_entry.id   AF-A0A8J7UEC0-F1
#
_cell.length_a   1.000
_cell.length_b   1.000
_cell.length_c   1.000
_cell.angle_alpha   90.00
_cell.angle_beta   90.00
_cell.angle_gamma   90.00
#
_symmetry.space_group_name_H-M   'P 1'
#
loop_
_entity.id
_entity.type
_entity.pdbx_description
1 polymer ?
#
loop_
_entity_poly.entity_id
_entity_poly.type
_entity_poly.pdbx_seq_one_letter_code
_entity_poly.pdbx_strand_id
1 'polypeptide(L)'
;MLTVKDIARLLDVANAGVHKGEVALARQVYAGILEERPDHAPTLISLAMSHLAVGEYDQCDALLKDKVLAVNPDDSDALAYLGLSAFLAGRRDEADEILKRVPAGSTAANMAQKVLESL
;
A
#
# COMPACT_ATOMS: atom_id res chain seq x y z
N MET A 1 1.75 -22.31 10.86
CA MET A 1 1.39 -20.98 11.41
C MET A 1 2.62 -20.11 11.49
N LEU A 2 2.66 -19.04 10.70
CA LEU A 2 3.72 -18.04 10.74
C LEU A 2 3.64 -17.23 12.06
N THR A 3 4.80 -16.96 12.68
CA THR A 3 4.85 -16.04 13.82
C THR A 3 4.82 -14.58 13.35
N VAL A 4 4.53 -13.64 14.26
CA VAL A 4 4.61 -12.19 13.96
C VAL A 4 6.00 -11.81 13.45
N LYS A 5 7.06 -12.42 14.01
CA LYS A 5 8.45 -12.18 13.60
C LYS A 5 8.73 -12.75 12.20
N ASP A 6 8.15 -13.90 11.86
CA ASP A 6 8.28 -14.47 10.52
C ASP A 6 7.61 -13.58 9.48
N ILE A 7 6.39 -13.11 9.78
CA ILE A 7 5.64 -12.19 8.91
C ILE A 7 6.42 -10.90 8.69
N ALA A 8 6.92 -10.27 9.76
CA ALA A 8 7.71 -9.04 9.65
C ALA A 8 8.94 -9.23 8.75
N ARG A 9 9.68 -10.32 8.95
CA ARG A 9 10.88 -10.62 8.13
C ARG A 9 10.52 -10.90 6.67
N LEU A 10 9.42 -11.60 6.41
CA LEU A 10 8.95 -11.85 5.05
C LEU A 10 8.50 -10.57 4.36
N LEU A 11 7.83 -9.67 5.08
CA LEU A 11 7.48 -8.34 4.58
C LEU A 11 8.70 -7.52 4.22
N ASP A 12 9.71 -7.45 5.09
CA ASP A 12 10.93 -6.69 4.81
C ASP A 12 11.62 -7.18 3.52
N VAL A 13 11.70 -8.50 3.34
CA VAL A 13 12.28 -9.12 2.14
C VAL A 13 11.45 -8.82 0.90
N ALA A 14 10.13 -8.98 0.97
CA ALA A 14 9.24 -8.74 -0.15
C ALA A 14 9.22 -7.26 -0.57
N ASN A 15 9.16 -6.34 0.40
CA ASN A 15 9.19 -4.90 0.15
C ASN A 15 10.51 -4.47 -0.51
N ALA A 16 11.64 -5.03 -0.05
CA ALA A 16 12.92 -4.83 -0.71
C ALA A 16 12.93 -5.37 -2.16
N GLY A 17 12.26 -6.50 -2.40
CA GLY A 17 12.06 -7.06 -3.74
C GLY A 17 11.29 -6.12 -4.66
N VAL A 18 10.20 -5.50 -4.18
CA VAL A 18 9.44 -4.48 -4.94
C VAL A 18 10.36 -3.33 -5.36
N HIS A 19 11.16 -2.79 -4.45
CA HIS A 19 12.10 -1.70 -4.76
C HIS A 19 13.18 -2.07 -5.79
N LYS A 20 13.51 -3.36 -5.91
CA LYS A 20 14.45 -3.88 -6.91
C LYS A 20 13.79 -4.26 -8.25
N GLY A 21 12.47 -4.12 -8.36
CA GLY A 21 11.70 -4.55 -9.54
C GLY A 21 11.35 -6.04 -9.55
N GLU A 22 11.65 -6.80 -8.50
CA GLU A 22 11.32 -8.22 -8.34
C GLU A 22 9.85 -8.41 -7.89
N VAL A 23 8.94 -7.66 -8.51
CA VAL A 23 7.54 -7.50 -8.06
C VAL A 23 6.79 -8.83 -8.07
N ALA A 24 7.00 -9.68 -9.08
CA ALA A 24 6.35 -10.98 -9.15
C ALA A 24 6.73 -11.90 -7.97
N LEU A 25 8.01 -11.90 -7.57
CA LEU A 25 8.48 -12.69 -6.42
C LEU A 25 7.93 -12.12 -5.11
N ALA A 26 7.96 -10.80 -4.95
CA ALA A 26 7.39 -10.15 -3.77
C ALA A 26 5.90 -10.50 -3.58
N ARG A 27 5.12 -10.51 -4.66
CA ARG A 27 3.70 -10.87 -4.63
C ARG A 27 3.44 -12.31 -4.20
N GLN A 28 4.33 -13.26 -4.54
CA GLN A 28 4.23 -14.64 -4.05
C GLN A 28 4.44 -14.70 -2.52
N VAL A 29 5.37 -13.91 -1.98
CA VAL A 29 5.60 -13.83 -0.54
C VAL A 29 4.39 -13.24 0.18
N TYR A 30 3.81 -12.16 -0.35
CA TYR A 30 2.58 -11.58 0.21
C TYR A 30 1.43 -12.58 0.19
N ALA A 31 1.24 -13.30 -0.91
CA ALA A 31 0.20 -14.32 -1.01
C ALA A 31 0.34 -15.38 0.09
N GLY A 32 1.55 -15.90 0.32
CA GLY A 32 1.78 -16.89 1.39
C GLY A 32 1.52 -16.34 2.81
N ILE A 33 1.76 -15.05 3.07
CA ILE A 33 1.37 -14.43 4.34
C ILE A 33 -0.15 -14.34 4.45
N LEU A 34 -0.83 -13.92 3.38
CA LEU A 34 -2.28 -13.72 3.35
C LEU A 34 -3.07 -15.04 3.39
N GLU A 35 -2.49 -16.16 2.94
CA GLU A 35 -3.09 -17.49 3.14
C GLU A 35 -3.26 -17.82 4.64
N GLU A 36 -2.31 -17.41 5.48
CA GLU A 36 -2.36 -17.63 6.93
C GLU A 36 -3.07 -16.50 7.68
N ARG A 37 -3.01 -15.27 7.14
CA ARG A 37 -3.58 -14.06 7.74
C ARG A 37 -4.26 -13.18 6.68
N PRO A 38 -5.48 -13.54 6.25
CA PRO A 38 -6.16 -12.88 5.12
C PRO A 38 -6.36 -11.37 5.30
N ASP A 39 -6.55 -10.93 6.53
CA ASP A 39 -6.86 -9.53 6.87
C ASP A 39 -5.64 -8.79 7.45
N HIS A 40 -4.42 -9.26 7.19
CA HIS A 40 -3.22 -8.60 7.70
C HIS A 40 -2.94 -7.30 6.93
N ALA A 41 -3.47 -6.19 7.44
CA ALA A 41 -3.42 -4.88 6.81
C ALA A 41 -2.01 -4.46 6.32
N PRO A 42 -0.90 -4.64 7.06
CA PRO A 42 0.43 -4.29 6.56
C PRO A 42 0.82 -5.06 5.28
N THR A 43 0.41 -6.32 5.15
CA THR A 43 0.67 -7.11 3.94
C THR A 43 -0.24 -6.70 2.79
N LEU A 44 -1.50 -6.39 3.06
CA LEU A 44 -2.42 -5.86 2.03
C LEU A 44 -1.93 -4.52 1.48
N ILE A 45 -1.47 -3.62 2.36
CA ILE A 45 -0.88 -2.32 1.96
C ILE A 45 0.40 -2.56 1.14
N SER A 46 1.29 -3.45 1.58
CA SER A 46 2.52 -3.78 0.83
C SER A 46 2.23 -4.38 -0.55
N LEU A 47 1.20 -5.23 -0.66
CA LEU A 47 0.75 -5.76 -1.94
C LEU A 47 0.16 -4.65 -2.84
N ALA A 48 -0.62 -3.71 -2.30
CA ALA A 48 -1.14 -2.56 -3.03
C ALA A 48 0.01 -1.67 -3.54
N MET A 49 1.01 -1.39 -2.71
CA MET A 49 2.21 -0.67 -3.11
C MET A 49 2.94 -1.36 -4.27
N SER A 50 2.95 -2.70 -4.29
CA SER A 50 3.55 -3.46 -5.39
C SER A 50 2.79 -3.29 -6.71
N HIS A 51 1.49 -3.02 -6.67
CA HIS A 51 0.67 -2.66 -7.84
C HIS A 51 0.97 -1.23 -8.28
N LEU A 52 1.02 -0.30 -7.33
CA LEU A 52 1.41 1.10 -7.57
C LEU A 52 2.77 1.21 -8.28
N ALA A 53 3.76 0.43 -7.83
CA ALA A 53 5.12 0.44 -8.36
C ALA A 53 5.22 0.05 -9.85
N VAL A 54 4.22 -0.64 -10.40
CA VAL A 54 4.18 -1.04 -11.82
C VAL A 54 3.04 -0.39 -12.60
N GLY A 55 2.38 0.62 -12.03
CA GLY A 55 1.30 1.37 -12.69
C GLY A 55 -0.05 0.63 -12.72
N GLU A 56 -0.23 -0.42 -11.92
CA GLU A 56 -1.47 -1.18 -11.79
C GLU A 56 -2.41 -0.48 -10.79
N TYR A 57 -2.84 0.74 -11.12
CA TYR A 57 -3.58 1.61 -10.20
C TYR A 57 -4.94 1.05 -9.78
N ASP A 58 -5.67 0.40 -10.68
CA ASP A 58 -6.99 -0.17 -10.37
C ASP A 58 -6.88 -1.31 -9.33
N GLN A 59 -5.85 -2.14 -9.42
CA GLN A 59 -5.59 -3.22 -8.46
C GLN A 59 -5.14 -2.67 -7.10
N CYS A 60 -4.31 -1.62 -7.11
CA CYS A 60 -3.93 -0.89 -5.89
C CYS A 60 -5.18 -0.35 -5.19
N ASP A 61 -6.02 0.38 -5.93
CA ASP A 61 -7.25 0.98 -5.43
C ASP A 61 -8.22 -0.05 -4.85
N ALA A 62 -8.50 -1.13 -5.59
CA ALA A 62 -9.40 -2.18 -5.15
C ALA A 62 -8.91 -2.82 -3.85
N LEU A 63 -7.62 -3.13 -3.74
CA LEU A 63 -7.08 -3.75 -2.54
C LEU A 63 -7.19 -2.84 -1.32
N LEU A 64 -6.85 -1.55 -1.46
CA LEU A 64 -6.92 -0.59 -0.37
C LEU A 64 -8.37 -0.32 0.04
N LYS A 65 -9.27 -0.09 -0.93
CA LYS A 65 -10.69 0.20 -0.68
C LYS A 65 -11.41 -1.01 -0.07
N ASP A 66 -11.26 -2.20 -0.66
CA ASP A 66 -12.09 -3.35 -0.34
C ASP A 66 -11.58 -4.17 0.84
N LYS A 67 -10.26 -4.12 1.14
CA LYS A 67 -9.66 -4.95 2.19
C LYS A 67 -9.19 -4.16 3.40
N VAL A 68 -8.64 -2.96 3.21
CA VAL A 68 -8.06 -2.19 4.31
C VAL A 68 -9.05 -1.15 4.81
N LEU A 69 -9.51 -0.26 3.93
CA LEU A 69 -10.43 0.83 4.29
C LEU A 69 -11.84 0.34 4.59
N ALA A 70 -12.24 -0.82 4.06
CA ALA A 70 -13.49 -1.48 4.45
C ALA A 70 -13.50 -1.89 5.95
N VAL A 71 -12.33 -2.18 6.53
CA VAL A 71 -12.19 -2.57 7.94
C VAL A 71 -11.84 -1.35 8.80
N ASN A 72 -10.90 -0.52 8.35
CA ASN A 72 -10.47 0.70 9.00
C ASN A 72 -10.55 1.89 8.02
N PRO A 73 -11.67 2.61 7.95
CA PRO A 73 -11.87 3.71 7.01
C PRO A 73 -10.87 4.87 7.14
N ASP A 74 -10.21 4.98 8.29
CA ASP A 74 -9.27 6.06 8.63
C ASP A 74 -7.81 5.58 8.68
N ASP A 75 -7.52 4.39 8.11
CA ASP A 75 -6.16 3.90 7.98
C ASP A 75 -5.30 4.86 7.17
N SER A 76 -4.36 5.52 7.85
CA SER A 76 -3.61 6.63 7.29
C SER A 76 -2.68 6.21 6.16
N ASP A 77 -2.08 5.02 6.25
CA ASP A 77 -1.18 4.49 5.23
C ASP A 77 -1.99 4.10 3.99
N ALA A 78 -3.13 3.43 4.16
CA ALA A 78 -4.01 3.09 3.04
C ALA A 78 -4.57 4.33 2.33
N LEU A 79 -4.99 5.36 3.08
CA LEU A 79 -5.43 6.63 2.48
C LEU A 79 -4.30 7.34 1.72
N ALA A 80 -3.08 7.35 2.27
CA ALA A 80 -1.93 7.93 1.60
C ALA A 80 -1.60 7.22 0.28
N TYR A 81 -1.51 5.88 0.28
CA TYR A 81 -1.23 5.13 -0.95
C TYR A 81 -2.38 5.20 -1.96
N LEU A 82 -3.63 5.27 -1.52
CA LEU A 82 -4.77 5.45 -2.41
C LEU A 82 -4.75 6.83 -3.07
N GLY A 83 -4.42 7.88 -2.32
CA GLY A 83 -4.22 9.22 -2.86
C GLY A 83 -3.07 9.29 -3.88
N LEU A 84 -1.94 8.66 -3.57
CA LEU A 84 -0.81 8.54 -4.50
C LEU A 84 -1.19 7.76 -5.77
N SER A 85 -1.95 6.66 -5.64
CA SER A 85 -2.49 5.88 -6.76
C SER A 85 -3.38 6.73 -7.67
N ALA A 86 -4.31 7.49 -7.10
CA ALA A 86 -5.16 8.40 -7.85
C ALA A 86 -4.33 9.48 -8.57
N PHE A 87 -3.34 10.07 -7.90
CA PHE A 87 -2.48 11.09 -8.50
C PHE A 87 -1.68 10.55 -9.70
N LEU A 88 -1.03 9.39 -9.53
CA LEU A 88 -0.24 8.74 -10.58
C LEU A 88 -1.10 8.24 -11.75
N ALA A 89 -2.36 7.91 -11.50
CA ALA A 89 -3.36 7.61 -12.53
C ALA A 89 -3.91 8.86 -13.25
N GLY A 90 -3.49 10.07 -12.86
CA GLY A 90 -3.98 11.33 -13.42
C GLY A 90 -5.32 11.82 -12.85
N ARG A 91 -5.88 11.12 -11.85
CA ARG A 91 -7.13 11.46 -11.16
C ARG A 91 -6.86 12.47 -10.03
N ARG A 92 -6.41 13.67 -10.40
CA ARG A 92 -5.93 14.69 -9.45
C ARG A 92 -6.98 15.12 -8.42
N ASP A 93 -8.21 15.37 -8.86
CA ASP A 93 -9.28 15.81 -7.96
C ASP A 93 -9.60 14.73 -6.90
N GLU A 94 -9.62 13.45 -7.30
CA GLU A 94 -9.82 12.33 -6.37
C GLU A 94 -8.64 12.21 -5.40
N ALA A 95 -7.41 12.37 -5.90
CA ALA A 95 -6.20 12.32 -5.06
C ALA A 95 -6.24 13.39 -3.96
N ASP A 96 -6.58 14.62 -4.30
CA ASP A 96 -6.65 15.74 -3.35
C ASP A 96 -7.71 15.50 -2.27
N GLU A 97 -8.90 15.02 -2.64
CA GLU A 97 -9.96 14.71 -1.68
C GLU A 97 -9.57 13.56 -0.73
N ILE A 98 -8.87 12.55 -1.24
CA ILE A 98 -8.40 11.42 -0.42
C ILE A 98 -7.27 11.86 0.51
N LEU A 99 -6.28 12.61 0.01
CA LEU A 99 -5.13 13.05 0.80
C LEU A 99 -5.52 14.02 1.92
N LYS A 100 -6.60 14.80 1.78
CA LYS A 100 -7.17 15.63 2.86
C LYS A 100 -7.64 14.81 4.06
N ARG A 101 -7.95 13.51 3.87
CA ARG A 101 -8.35 12.62 4.96
C ARG A 101 -7.17 12.05 5.73
N VAL A 102 -5.95 12.16 5.20
CA VAL A 102 -4.73 11.71 5.89
C VAL A 102 -4.41 12.72 7.00
N PRO A 103 -4.25 12.29 8.27
CA PRO A 103 -3.95 13.21 9.37
C PRO A 103 -2.68 14.02 9.11
N ALA A 104 -2.79 15.35 9.16
CA ALA A 104 -1.67 16.26 8.95
C ALA A 104 -0.54 16.00 9.95
N GLY A 105 0.71 16.03 9.49
CA GLY A 105 1.90 15.77 10.30
C GLY A 105 2.16 14.30 10.63
N SER A 106 1.28 13.38 10.22
CA SER A 106 1.52 11.94 10.32
C SER A 106 2.68 11.49 9.43
N THR A 107 3.27 10.34 9.75
CA THR A 107 4.29 9.69 8.91
C THR A 107 3.76 9.46 7.49
N ALA A 108 2.51 9.03 7.35
CA ALA A 108 1.85 8.81 6.06
C ALA A 108 1.71 10.12 5.25
N ALA A 109 1.28 11.22 5.88
CA ALA A 109 1.19 12.53 5.23
C ALA A 109 2.56 13.01 4.75
N ASN A 110 3.58 12.92 5.60
CA ASN A 110 4.95 13.31 5.26
C ASN A 110 5.54 12.44 4.14
N MET A 111 5.20 11.16 4.12
CA MET A 111 5.60 10.24 3.05
C MET A 111 4.96 10.63 1.73
N ALA A 112 3.62 10.78 1.70
CA ALA A 112 2.89 11.12 0.48
C ALA A 112 3.37 12.45 -0.11
N GLN A 113 3.57 13.47 0.73
CA GLN A 113 4.11 14.76 0.30
C GLN A 113 5.47 14.61 -0.40
N LYS A 114 6.42 13.90 0.23
CA LYS A 114 7.76 13.68 -0.36
C LYS A 114 7.71 12.96 -1.71
N VAL A 115 6.83 11.98 -1.84
CA VAL A 115 6.67 11.26 -3.11
C VAL A 115 6.13 12.20 -4.19
N LEU A 116 5.08 12.97 -3.88
CA LEU A 116 4.50 13.93 -4.84
C LEU A 116 5.48 15.02 -5.27
N GLU A 117 6.35 15.47 -4.36
CA GLU A 117 7.41 16.46 -4.67
C GLU A 117 8.52 15.90 -5.59
N SER A 118 8.62 14.58 -5.72
CA SER A 118 9.67 13.91 -6.51
C SER A 118 9.24 13.50 -7.93
N LEU A 119 7.97 13.70 -8.28
CA LEU A 119 7.35 13.37 -9.58
C LEU A 119 7.37 14.58 -10.54
#